data_AF-A0A846BGJ1-F1
#
_entry.id   AF-A0A846BGJ1-F1
#
_cell.length_a   1.000
_cell.length_b   1.000
_cell.length_c   1.000
_cell.angle_alpha   90.00
_cell.angle_beta   90.00
_cell.angle_gamma   90.00
#
_symmetry.space_group_name_H-M   'P 1'
#
loop_
_entity.id
_entity.type
_entity.pdbx_description
1 polymer ?
#
loop_
_entity_poly.entity_id
_entity_poly.type
_entity_poly.pdbx_seq_one_letter_code
_entity_poly.pdbx_strand_id
1 'polypeptide(L)'
;MNHSSQTVPKDEPLRSVHTSNFPQILTQLGISLVVSTYQAGKLIVLRADGNTINTHFRVFPKPMGLAADIGRLAVGTASQVWELRNMPVVAHKLEPVGKHDACYLPRNSHITGDIDIHDLAWGKQELWFINTRFSCLCTLDFNHSFVPRWRPHFITAITPEDRCHLNGLGMVNSMPKYVTALGETDQLKG
;
A
#
# COMPACT_ATOMS: atom_id res chain seq x y z
N MET A 1 -39.92 28.00 -10.48
CA MET A 1 -39.03 26.82 -10.56
C MET A 1 -38.16 26.85 -9.31
N ASN A 2 -38.48 26.00 -8.32
CA ASN A 2 -37.76 25.99 -7.04
C ASN A 2 -36.43 25.25 -7.21
N HIS A 3 -35.33 25.95 -6.89
CA HIS A 3 -34.02 25.33 -6.70
C HIS A 3 -34.03 24.57 -5.37
N SER A 4 -34.15 23.24 -5.44
CA SER A 4 -33.78 22.38 -4.33
C SER A 4 -32.25 22.33 -4.25
N SER A 5 -31.69 23.13 -3.33
CA SER A 5 -30.30 23.02 -2.91
C SER A 5 -30.07 21.67 -2.24
N GLN A 6 -29.50 20.72 -2.99
CA GLN A 6 -28.98 19.48 -2.42
C GLN A 6 -27.82 19.84 -1.48
N THR A 7 -27.98 19.54 -0.21
CA THR A 7 -26.91 19.63 0.78
C THR A 7 -25.86 18.59 0.46
N VAL A 8 -24.68 19.04 0.01
CA VAL A 8 -23.48 18.20 -0.09
C VAL A 8 -23.20 17.63 1.31
N PRO A 9 -23.07 16.31 1.49
CA PRO A 9 -22.72 15.75 2.79
C PRO A 9 -21.40 16.36 3.26
N LYS A 10 -21.41 16.97 4.45
CA LYS A 10 -20.17 17.36 5.13
C LYS A 10 -19.43 16.07 5.48
N ASP A 11 -18.25 15.87 4.91
CA ASP A 11 -17.33 14.83 5.36
C ASP A 11 -17.12 15.01 6.87
N GLU A 12 -17.59 14.06 7.68
CA GLU A 12 -17.26 14.05 9.10
C GLU A 12 -15.75 13.84 9.27
N PRO A 13 -15.10 14.61 10.15
CA PRO A 13 -13.68 14.44 10.38
C PRO A 13 -13.40 13.04 10.91
N LEU A 14 -12.55 12.29 10.21
CA LEU A 14 -12.12 10.96 10.63
C LEU A 14 -11.51 11.03 12.03
N ARG A 15 -12.01 10.18 12.93
CA ARG A 15 -11.55 10.08 14.31
C ARG A 15 -10.75 8.79 14.52
N SER A 16 -9.67 8.88 15.29
CA SER A 16 -8.87 7.75 15.74
C SER A 16 -8.99 7.61 17.26
N VAL A 17 -9.06 6.38 17.76
CA VAL A 17 -9.03 6.04 19.19
C VAL A 17 -7.95 4.99 19.38
N HIS A 18 -7.12 5.17 20.40
CA HIS A 18 -6.01 4.26 20.70
C HIS A 18 -5.97 3.96 22.21
N THR A 19 -5.35 2.84 22.55
CA THR A 19 -5.03 2.53 23.95
C THR A 19 -3.92 3.44 24.47
N SER A 20 -3.86 3.61 25.78
CA SER A 20 -2.92 4.52 26.44
C SER A 20 -1.45 4.11 26.32
N ASN A 21 -1.16 2.83 26.03
CA ASN A 21 0.18 2.27 25.90
C ASN A 21 0.73 2.28 24.46
N PHE A 22 -0.10 2.58 23.46
CA PHE A 22 0.29 2.47 22.07
C PHE A 22 1.35 3.50 21.60
N PRO A 23 1.25 4.80 21.96
CA PRO A 23 2.30 5.77 21.67
C PRO A 23 3.68 5.37 22.22
N GLN A 24 3.72 4.78 23.42
CA GLN A 24 4.94 4.33 24.08
C GLN A 24 5.56 3.15 23.34
N ILE A 25 4.75 2.21 22.85
CA ILE A 25 5.22 1.10 22.01
C ILE A 25 5.90 1.65 20.75
N LEU A 26 5.24 2.57 20.02
CA LEU A 26 5.81 3.16 18.81
C LEU A 26 7.12 3.92 19.09
N THR A 27 7.15 4.67 20.19
CA THR A 27 8.34 5.42 20.63
C THR A 27 9.49 4.49 20.99
N GLN A 28 9.23 3.44 21.78
CA GLN A 28 10.24 2.47 22.21
C GLN A 28 10.83 1.69 21.02
N LEU A 29 9.99 1.36 20.03
CA LEU A 29 10.42 0.68 18.80
C LEU A 29 11.06 1.64 17.79
N GLY A 30 10.87 2.96 17.93
CA GLY A 30 11.35 3.95 16.96
C GLY A 30 10.67 3.86 15.60
N ILE A 31 9.39 3.48 15.57
CA ILE A 31 8.64 3.23 14.33
C ILE A 31 7.40 4.11 14.19
N SER A 32 6.95 4.25 12.94
CA SER A 32 5.59 4.65 12.60
C SER A 32 4.92 3.49 11.86
N LEU A 33 3.60 3.43 11.89
CA LEU A 33 2.82 2.45 11.12
C LEU A 33 2.13 3.10 9.94
N VAL A 34 2.12 2.39 8.82
CA VAL A 34 1.36 2.77 7.63
C VAL A 34 0.30 1.70 7.41
N VAL A 35 -0.96 2.12 7.32
CA VAL A 35 -2.12 1.23 7.17
C VAL A 35 -2.90 1.65 5.94
N SER A 36 -3.14 0.72 5.03
CA SER A 36 -4.05 0.89 3.91
C SER A 36 -5.45 0.43 4.28
N THR A 37 -6.46 1.11 3.75
CA THR A 37 -7.86 0.72 3.92
C THR A 37 -8.51 0.67 2.54
N TYR A 38 -8.76 -0.56 2.08
CA TYR A 38 -9.32 -0.83 0.76
C TYR A 38 -10.63 -0.06 0.53
N GLN A 39 -11.65 -0.34 1.35
CA GLN A 39 -13.01 0.19 1.14
C GLN A 39 -13.11 1.70 1.39
N ALA A 40 -12.35 2.23 2.34
CA ALA A 40 -12.38 3.66 2.68
C ALA A 40 -11.44 4.51 1.81
N GLY A 41 -10.58 3.90 1.00
CA GLY A 41 -9.67 4.63 0.11
C GLY A 41 -8.64 5.47 0.85
N LYS A 42 -8.20 5.03 2.04
CA LYS A 42 -7.24 5.79 2.86
C LYS A 42 -5.94 5.04 3.05
N LEU A 43 -4.84 5.78 2.94
CA LEU A 43 -3.56 5.45 3.53
C LEU A 43 -3.43 6.25 4.83
N ILE A 44 -3.20 5.56 5.94
CA ILE A 44 -3.17 6.12 7.28
C ILE A 44 -1.76 5.98 7.82
N VAL A 45 -1.13 7.08 8.19
CA VAL A 45 0.16 7.07 8.89
C VAL A 45 -0.09 7.35 10.37
N LEU A 46 0.31 6.41 11.21
CA LEU A 46 0.18 6.46 12.67
C LEU A 46 1.57 6.63 13.26
N ARG A 47 1.74 7.67 14.07
CA ARG A 47 3.00 7.91 14.80
C ARG A 47 2.70 8.39 16.21
N ALA A 48 3.64 8.15 17.12
CA ALA A 48 3.58 8.78 18.43
C ALA A 48 3.76 10.30 18.30
N ASP A 49 2.98 11.04 19.06
CA ASP A 49 3.17 12.47 19.31
C ASP A 49 3.02 12.72 20.82
N GLY A 50 4.16 12.62 21.52
CA GLY A 50 4.18 12.53 22.98
C GLY A 50 3.36 11.33 23.46
N ASN A 51 2.37 11.58 24.31
CA ASN A 51 1.48 10.56 24.88
C ASN A 51 0.22 10.29 24.03
N THR A 52 0.16 10.82 22.80
CA THR A 52 -0.97 10.64 21.88
C THR A 52 -0.51 10.03 20.56
N ILE A 53 -1.46 9.61 19.72
CA ILE A 53 -1.17 9.22 18.33
C ILE A 53 -1.55 10.35 17.39
N ASN A 54 -0.60 10.82 16.61
CA ASN A 54 -0.91 11.58 15.40
C ASN A 54 -1.38 10.58 14.33
N THR A 55 -2.59 10.79 13.82
CA THR A 55 -3.18 9.99 12.74
C THR A 55 -3.30 10.86 11.50
N HIS A 56 -2.51 10.56 10.48
CA HIS A 56 -2.46 11.33 9.25
C HIS A 56 -3.06 10.56 8.09
N PHE A 57 -4.12 11.11 7.51
CA PHE A 57 -4.85 10.47 6.43
C PHE A 57 -4.41 11.02 5.06
N ARG A 58 -4.24 10.11 4.10
CA ARG A 58 -4.08 10.40 2.68
C ARG A 58 -5.07 9.59 1.87
N VAL A 59 -5.56 10.19 0.79
CA VAL A 59 -6.50 9.52 -0.11
C VAL A 59 -5.69 8.85 -1.22
N PHE A 60 -5.92 7.55 -1.36
CA PHE A 60 -5.45 6.78 -2.51
C PHE A 60 -6.64 5.96 -3.01
N PRO A 61 -6.80 5.75 -4.33
CA PRO A 61 -7.88 4.92 -4.85
C PRO A 61 -7.58 3.46 -4.53
N LYS A 62 -8.42 2.80 -3.73
CA LYS A 62 -8.29 1.35 -3.44
C LYS A 62 -6.88 0.93 -2.97
N PRO A 63 -6.28 1.55 -1.93
CA PRO A 63 -4.96 1.18 -1.48
C PRO A 63 -5.04 -0.18 -0.79
N MET A 64 -4.15 -1.09 -1.17
CA MET A 64 -4.14 -2.47 -0.66
C MET A 64 -2.75 -2.83 -0.17
N GLY A 65 -1.89 -3.34 -1.05
CA GLY A 65 -0.55 -3.72 -0.64
C GLY A 65 0.36 -2.52 -0.35
N LEU A 66 1.31 -2.71 0.56
CA LEU A 66 2.28 -1.72 1.00
C LEU A 66 3.67 -2.33 1.15
N ALA A 67 4.71 -1.63 0.71
CA ALA A 67 6.09 -1.98 1.03
C ALA A 67 6.81 -0.74 1.56
N ALA A 68 7.33 -0.79 2.79
CA ALA A 68 7.94 0.37 3.42
C ALA A 68 9.28 0.03 4.10
N ASP A 69 10.21 0.97 4.03
CA ASP A 69 11.38 1.09 4.90
C ASP A 69 11.60 2.58 5.26
N ILE A 70 12.65 2.91 6.00
CA ILE A 70 12.94 4.28 6.45
C ILE A 70 13.16 5.29 5.30
N GLY A 71 13.54 4.80 4.11
CA GLY A 71 13.89 5.62 2.96
C GLY A 71 12.80 5.69 1.89
N ARG A 72 11.85 4.74 1.87
CA ARG A 72 10.86 4.63 0.78
C ARG A 72 9.58 3.94 1.20
N LEU A 73 8.51 4.28 0.50
CA LEU A 73 7.19 3.68 0.62
C LEU A 73 6.64 3.40 -0.78
N ALA A 74 6.24 2.16 -1.03
CA ALA A 74 5.43 1.79 -2.19
C ALA A 74 3.99 1.51 -1.76
N VAL A 75 3.03 1.94 -2.58
CA VAL A 75 1.61 1.74 -2.36
C VAL A 75 0.99 1.18 -3.64
N GLY A 76 0.46 -0.04 -3.57
CA GLY A 76 -0.40 -0.60 -4.61
C GLY A 76 -1.80 -0.03 -4.50
N THR A 77 -2.32 0.52 -5.59
CA THR A 77 -3.65 1.15 -5.68
C THR A 77 -4.50 0.46 -6.75
N ALA A 78 -5.70 0.97 -7.00
CA ALA A 78 -6.64 0.42 -7.98
C ALA A 78 -6.02 0.14 -9.37
N SER A 79 -5.10 1.01 -9.81
CA SER A 79 -4.54 0.94 -11.16
C SER A 79 -3.09 1.40 -11.26
N GLN A 80 -2.42 1.60 -10.13
CA GLN A 80 -1.08 2.17 -10.08
C GLN A 80 -0.25 1.57 -8.95
N VAL A 81 1.07 1.65 -9.10
CA VAL A 81 2.01 1.55 -8.00
C VAL A 81 2.65 2.91 -7.79
N TRP A 82 2.45 3.48 -6.60
CA TRP A 82 3.08 4.73 -6.20
C TRP A 82 4.36 4.45 -5.45
N GLU A 83 5.46 5.11 -5.83
CA GLU A 83 6.70 5.09 -5.05
C GLU A 83 6.99 6.48 -4.49
N LEU A 84 7.16 6.54 -3.18
CA LEU A 84 7.50 7.73 -2.43
C LEU A 84 8.87 7.55 -1.79
N ARG A 85 9.65 8.64 -1.72
CA ARG A 85 10.96 8.67 -1.06
C ARG A 85 10.93 9.61 0.14
N ASN A 86 11.49 9.16 1.25
CA ASN A 86 11.68 10.00 2.42
C ASN A 86 12.73 11.08 2.13
N MET A 87 12.41 12.32 2.49
CA MET A 87 13.24 13.51 2.33
C MET A 87 13.27 14.30 3.67
N PRO A 88 14.07 13.86 4.66
CA PRO A 88 14.09 14.47 6.00
C PRO A 88 14.39 15.98 6.01
N VAL A 89 15.24 16.44 5.09
CA VAL A 89 15.55 17.87 4.93
C VAL A 89 14.30 18.71 4.62
N VAL A 90 13.31 18.13 3.95
CA VAL A 90 12.01 18.78 3.71
C VAL A 90 11.17 18.74 4.98
N ALA A 91 11.18 17.62 5.72
CA ALA A 91 10.46 17.48 6.98
C ALA A 91 10.82 18.57 8.00
N HIS A 92 12.11 18.91 8.12
CA HIS A 92 12.58 19.97 9.03
C HIS A 92 12.10 21.38 8.68
N LYS A 93 11.61 21.60 7.46
CA LYS A 93 11.03 22.87 7.01
C LYS A 93 9.50 22.92 7.17
N LEU A 94 8.88 21.82 7.60
CA LEU A 94 7.44 21.77 7.81
C LEU A 94 7.08 22.36 9.16
N GLU A 95 6.02 23.17 9.17
CA GLU A 95 5.40 23.62 10.40
C GLU A 95 4.53 22.50 11.02
N PRO A 96 4.48 22.38 12.36
CA PRO A 96 5.29 23.13 13.32
C PRO A 96 6.77 22.70 13.27
N VAL A 97 7.69 23.66 13.37
CA VAL A 97 9.14 23.35 13.44
C VAL A 97 9.42 22.28 14.50
N GLY A 98 10.20 21.27 14.13
CA GLY A 98 10.61 20.18 15.03
C GLY A 98 9.56 19.09 15.26
N LYS A 99 8.36 19.16 14.65
CA LYS A 99 7.32 18.11 14.81
C LYS A 99 7.44 16.93 13.86
N HIS A 100 8.19 17.06 12.77
CA HIS A 100 8.30 16.06 11.71
C HIS A 100 9.75 15.65 11.50
N ASP A 101 9.99 14.35 11.41
CA ASP A 101 11.28 13.71 11.19
C ASP A 101 11.41 13.07 9.79
N ALA A 102 10.26 12.80 9.14
CA ALA A 102 10.19 12.24 7.80
C ALA A 102 9.18 12.97 6.91
N CYS A 103 9.48 13.04 5.62
CA CYS A 103 8.59 13.58 4.59
C CYS A 103 8.68 12.71 3.34
N TYR A 104 7.69 11.87 3.11
CA TYR A 104 7.64 10.97 1.96
C TYR A 104 7.02 11.70 0.77
N LEU A 105 7.83 11.95 -0.26
CA LEU A 105 7.42 12.64 -1.47
C LEU A 105 7.28 11.65 -2.64
N PRO A 106 6.20 11.72 -3.44
CA PRO A 106 6.07 10.94 -4.65
C PRO A 106 7.27 11.15 -5.60
N ARG A 107 7.79 10.04 -6.13
CA ARG A 107 8.86 10.01 -7.13
C ARG A 107 8.45 9.30 -8.40
N ASN A 108 7.62 8.27 -8.27
CA ASN A 108 7.09 7.54 -9.43
C ASN A 108 5.62 7.17 -9.20
N SER A 109 4.88 7.07 -10.30
CA SER A 109 3.57 6.45 -10.35
C SER A 109 3.54 5.58 -11.61
N HIS A 110 3.63 4.27 -11.43
CA HIS A 110 3.58 3.32 -12.53
C HIS A 110 2.14 2.92 -12.79
N ILE A 111 1.68 3.02 -14.04
CA ILE A 111 0.32 2.62 -14.40
C ILE A 111 0.30 1.12 -14.67
N THR A 112 -0.47 0.37 -13.88
CA THR A 112 -0.60 -1.09 -14.03
C THR A 112 -1.91 -1.49 -14.70
N GLY A 113 -2.92 -0.62 -14.66
CA GLY A 113 -4.31 -1.01 -14.89
C GLY A 113 -4.89 -1.80 -13.71
N ASP A 114 -6.15 -2.19 -13.81
CA ASP A 114 -6.84 -2.96 -12.77
C ASP A 114 -6.33 -4.39 -12.75
N ILE A 115 -5.30 -4.63 -11.94
CA ILE A 115 -4.67 -5.95 -11.75
C ILE A 115 -4.84 -6.49 -10.34
N ASP A 116 -5.63 -5.79 -9.53
CA ASP A 116 -5.99 -6.14 -8.16
C ASP A 116 -4.76 -6.43 -7.26
N ILE A 117 -3.86 -5.46 -7.13
CA ILE A 117 -2.61 -5.60 -6.37
C ILE A 117 -2.92 -5.81 -4.88
N HIS A 118 -2.51 -6.94 -4.31
CA HIS A 118 -2.81 -7.26 -2.92
C HIS A 118 -1.66 -7.02 -1.94
N ASP A 119 -0.44 -7.36 -2.32
CA ASP A 119 0.74 -7.23 -1.45
C ASP A 119 1.98 -6.82 -2.25
N LEU A 120 2.91 -6.12 -1.61
CA LEU A 120 4.16 -5.67 -2.21
C LEU A 120 5.31 -5.89 -1.25
N ALA A 121 6.50 -6.16 -1.78
CA ALA A 121 7.71 -6.19 -0.98
C ALA A 121 8.93 -5.75 -1.78
N TRP A 122 9.82 -5.02 -1.13
CA TRP A 122 11.10 -4.67 -1.71
C TRP A 122 12.02 -5.89 -1.78
N GLY A 123 12.47 -6.23 -2.99
CA GLY A 123 13.57 -7.16 -3.19
C GLY A 123 14.93 -6.46 -3.17
N LYS A 124 15.98 -7.18 -3.58
CA LYS A 124 17.34 -6.61 -3.68
C LYS A 124 17.46 -5.44 -4.67
N GLN A 125 16.76 -5.52 -5.80
CA GLN A 125 16.92 -4.56 -6.91
C GLN A 125 15.60 -3.91 -7.32
N GLU A 126 14.49 -4.62 -7.16
CA GLU A 126 13.19 -4.22 -7.70
C GLU A 126 12.07 -4.47 -6.69
N LEU A 127 10.92 -3.87 -6.97
CA LEU A 127 9.70 -4.08 -6.21
C LEU A 127 8.99 -5.33 -6.74
N TRP A 128 8.65 -6.23 -5.83
CA TRP A 128 7.84 -7.41 -6.11
C TRP A 128 6.42 -7.16 -5.63
N PHE A 129 5.43 -7.68 -6.35
CA PHE A 129 4.04 -7.54 -5.94
C PHE A 129 3.16 -8.67 -6.45
N ILE A 130 2.10 -8.94 -5.70
CA ILE A 130 1.06 -9.89 -6.07
C ILE A 130 0.11 -9.21 -7.07
N ASN A 131 -0.03 -9.83 -8.23
CA ASN A 131 -1.08 -9.52 -9.21
C ASN A 131 -2.15 -10.61 -9.11
N THR A 132 -3.17 -10.32 -8.31
CA THR A 132 -4.23 -11.27 -8.00
C THR A 132 -5.09 -11.58 -9.21
N ARG A 133 -5.45 -10.55 -9.99
CA ARG A 133 -6.28 -10.73 -11.18
C ARG A 133 -5.65 -11.69 -12.20
N PHE A 134 -4.32 -11.75 -12.26
CA PHE A 134 -3.58 -12.65 -13.15
C PHE A 134 -2.93 -13.84 -12.44
N SER A 135 -3.25 -14.08 -11.16
CA SER A 135 -2.76 -15.19 -10.36
C SER A 135 -1.24 -15.38 -10.42
N CYS A 136 -0.49 -14.28 -10.33
CA CYS A 136 0.96 -14.30 -10.45
C CYS A 136 1.67 -13.30 -9.55
N LEU A 137 2.93 -13.60 -9.28
CA LEU A 137 3.90 -12.68 -8.71
C LEU A 137 4.57 -11.91 -9.85
N CYS A 138 4.66 -10.59 -9.71
CA CYS A 138 5.14 -9.69 -10.75
C CYS A 138 6.24 -8.75 -10.24
N THR A 139 6.94 -8.14 -11.19
CA THR A 139 7.76 -6.94 -10.99
C THR A 139 7.35 -5.86 -12.00
N LEU A 140 7.85 -4.64 -11.82
CA LEU A 140 7.64 -3.52 -12.74
C LEU A 140 8.77 -3.46 -13.78
N ASP A 141 8.48 -2.96 -14.97
CA ASP A 141 9.47 -2.49 -15.93
C ASP A 141 8.99 -1.23 -16.65
N PHE A 142 9.78 -0.69 -17.58
CA PHE A 142 9.42 0.53 -18.30
C PHE A 142 8.47 0.31 -19.49
N ASN A 143 8.48 -0.88 -20.09
CA ASN A 143 7.81 -1.15 -21.36
C ASN A 143 6.40 -1.74 -21.18
N HIS A 144 6.10 -2.28 -20.01
CA HIS A 144 4.89 -3.02 -19.70
C HIS A 144 4.23 -2.49 -18.42
N SER A 145 2.93 -2.77 -18.29
CA SER A 145 2.21 -2.51 -17.04
C SER A 145 2.76 -3.32 -15.87
N PHE A 146 3.19 -4.55 -16.13
CA PHE A 146 3.81 -5.47 -15.18
C PHE A 146 4.53 -6.59 -15.94
N VAL A 147 5.46 -7.27 -15.27
CA VAL A 147 6.16 -8.45 -15.79
C VAL A 147 5.90 -9.64 -14.86
N PRO A 148 5.17 -10.68 -15.30
CA PRO A 148 5.01 -11.90 -14.53
C PRO A 148 6.36 -12.59 -14.32
N ARG A 149 6.65 -12.98 -13.08
CA ARG A 149 7.89 -13.67 -12.71
C ARG A 149 7.65 -15.10 -12.22
N TRP A 150 6.49 -15.33 -11.62
CA TRP A 150 6.11 -16.64 -11.12
C TRP A 150 4.58 -16.76 -11.05
N ARG A 151 4.06 -17.97 -11.23
CA ARG A 151 2.68 -18.35 -10.99
C ARG A 151 2.66 -19.75 -10.36
N PRO A 152 1.59 -20.15 -9.65
CA PRO A 152 1.41 -21.54 -9.24
C PRO A 152 1.51 -22.48 -10.46
N HIS A 153 2.06 -23.68 -10.26
CA HIS A 153 2.35 -24.61 -11.35
C HIS A 153 1.07 -25.05 -12.09
N PHE A 154 -0.06 -25.12 -11.38
CA PHE A 154 -1.35 -25.57 -11.91
C PHE A 154 -2.11 -24.50 -12.71
N ILE A 155 -1.76 -23.21 -12.60
CA ILE A 155 -2.35 -22.15 -13.41
C ILE A 155 -1.88 -22.30 -14.85
N THR A 156 -2.73 -22.63 -15.80
CA THR A 156 -2.27 -22.98 -17.16
C THR A 156 -1.87 -21.76 -18.00
N ALA A 157 -2.46 -20.59 -17.75
CA ALA A 157 -2.21 -19.36 -18.50
C ALA A 157 -2.26 -18.11 -17.61
N ILE A 158 -1.54 -17.05 -18.01
CA ILE A 158 -1.60 -15.73 -17.38
C ILE A 158 -2.75 -14.94 -18.02
N THR A 159 -3.95 -15.08 -17.46
CA THR A 159 -5.18 -14.41 -17.93
C THR A 159 -5.81 -13.60 -16.80
N PRO A 160 -6.58 -12.53 -17.11
CA PRO A 160 -7.17 -11.64 -16.10
C PRO A 160 -8.43 -12.22 -15.43
N GLU A 161 -8.36 -13.47 -15.00
CA GLU A 161 -9.51 -14.27 -14.57
C GLU A 161 -9.51 -14.61 -13.07
N ASP A 162 -8.49 -14.16 -12.32
CA ASP A 162 -8.31 -14.47 -10.90
C ASP A 162 -8.50 -15.97 -10.62
N ARG A 163 -7.73 -16.79 -11.35
CA ARG A 163 -7.94 -18.23 -11.35
C ARG A 163 -7.52 -18.92 -10.06
N CYS A 164 -6.53 -18.33 -9.40
CA CYS A 164 -6.10 -18.60 -8.05
C CYS A 164 -5.83 -17.26 -7.38
N HIS A 165 -6.62 -16.96 -6.36
CA HIS A 165 -6.57 -15.67 -5.68
C HIS A 165 -5.34 -15.55 -4.78
N LEU A 166 -4.20 -15.16 -5.37
CA LEU A 166 -2.99 -14.86 -4.62
C LEU A 166 -3.20 -13.59 -3.77
N ASN A 167 -2.71 -13.60 -2.53
CA ASN A 167 -2.99 -12.52 -1.59
C ASN A 167 -1.71 -11.93 -1.00
N GLY A 168 -0.94 -12.71 -0.24
CA GLY A 168 0.24 -12.23 0.49
C GLY A 168 1.57 -12.70 -0.09
N LEU A 169 2.64 -11.97 0.22
CA LEU A 169 4.02 -12.23 -0.21
C LEU A 169 4.98 -12.26 1.00
N GLY A 170 5.68 -13.37 1.16
CA GLY A 170 6.76 -13.54 2.14
C GLY A 170 8.14 -13.52 1.50
N MET A 171 9.01 -12.63 1.98
CA MET A 171 10.39 -12.49 1.51
C MET A 171 11.39 -13.19 2.44
N VAL A 172 12.41 -13.83 1.87
CA VAL A 172 13.58 -14.37 2.60
C VAL A 172 14.85 -13.94 1.89
N ASN A 173 15.80 -13.36 2.62
CA ASN A 173 17.06 -12.83 2.06
C ASN A 173 16.84 -11.88 0.87
N SER A 174 15.81 -11.01 0.99
CA SER A 174 15.40 -10.03 -0.02
C SER A 174 14.95 -10.64 -1.35
N MET A 175 14.47 -11.88 -1.33
CA MET A 175 13.89 -12.58 -2.47
C MET A 175 12.50 -13.14 -2.11
N PRO A 176 11.55 -13.21 -3.05
CA PRO A 176 10.29 -13.90 -2.85
C PRO A 176 10.52 -15.36 -2.46
N LYS A 177 9.83 -15.81 -1.41
CA LYS A 177 9.94 -17.19 -0.93
C LYS A 177 8.59 -17.85 -0.70
N TYR A 178 7.61 -17.10 -0.20
CA TYR A 178 6.28 -17.60 0.11
C TYR A 178 5.23 -16.72 -0.54
N VAL A 179 4.14 -17.33 -0.99
CA VAL A 179 2.93 -16.64 -1.43
C VAL A 179 1.75 -17.32 -0.77
N THR A 180 0.75 -16.56 -0.34
CA THR A 180 -0.52 -17.13 0.13
C THR A 180 -1.57 -17.04 -0.97
N ALA A 181 -2.47 -18.01 -1.00
CA ALA A 181 -3.56 -18.10 -1.96
C ALA A 181 -4.87 -18.44 -1.24
N LEU A 182 -5.99 -17.98 -1.78
CA LEU A 182 -7.34 -18.34 -1.32
C LEU A 182 -7.98 -19.41 -2.23
N GLY A 183 -7.19 -20.36 -2.70
CA GLY A 183 -7.66 -21.44 -3.56
C GLY A 183 -6.53 -22.18 -4.26
N GLU A 184 -6.84 -23.39 -4.75
CA GLU A 184 -5.93 -24.25 -5.53
C GLU A 184 -6.58 -24.64 -6.87
N THR A 185 -7.19 -23.67 -7.55
CA THR A 185 -7.92 -23.92 -8.80
C THR A 185 -7.27 -23.21 -9.99
N ASP A 186 -7.60 -23.67 -11.20
CA ASP A 186 -7.32 -22.99 -12.47
C ASP A 186 -8.66 -22.66 -13.15
N GLN A 187 -9.58 -22.07 -12.38
CA GLN A 187 -10.94 -21.76 -12.80
C GLN A 187 -11.26 -20.30 -12.49
N LEU A 188 -12.13 -19.67 -13.29
CA LEU A 188 -12.51 -18.27 -13.10
C LEU A 188 -12.96 -17.98 -11.65
N LYS A 189 -12.27 -17.05 -10.96
CA LYS A 189 -12.52 -16.62 -9.58
C LYS A 189 -12.42 -17.74 -8.52
N GLY A 190 -11.30 -18.44 -8.45
CA GLY A 190 -11.11 -19.54 -7.49
C GLY A 190 -9.78 -19.57 -6.76
#